data_AF-A0A959FA44-F1
#
_entry.id   AF-A0A959FA44-F1
#
_cell.length_a   1.000
_cell.length_b   1.000
_cell.length_c   1.000
_cell.angle_alpha   90.00
_cell.angle_beta   90.00
_cell.angle_gamma   90.00
#
_symmetry.space_group_name_H-M   'P 1'
#
loop_
_entity.id
_entity.type
_entity.pdbx_description
1 polymer ?
#
loop_
_entity_poly.entity_id
_entity_poly.type
_entity_poly.pdbx_seq_one_letter_code
_entity_poly.pdbx_strand_id
1 'polypeptide(L)'
;MTKKHLITILFPLLTSAFGIPGLRAQQIPIQSYSVDAGGQVRLTVNSTADHYYLLKIRHQPDADFQLPTSMTLGQAGTTTLTEPMAHYPLEHYQVLEYPVSDPADSDGDGVDDITEYYNMPIQGPLNAAVPVDLNIGTAVIDSFTTFQKLSITKQHVQWSEFLDGKGYVKFIIVDFHTDQPKLYFIDSYAYDLHDDFAKAVGIDYLGDNVKKGQIIYHPTVLSNNGTLGTFTFNYSNGHGQDFEVVQKCYELLAANMPFIRNNLSYFITERNEDEYARDQALFQNSRIPILFETDLFAGIDYWGLNQAEGYGYFHQISLEEIPGARDIVLYETLPNSLPRVGGIMTSVLQTPLSHVNLRA
;
A
#
# COMPACT_ATOMS: atom_id res chain seq x y z
N MET A 1 -11.29 33.81 -81.10
CA MET A 1 -11.75 34.21 -79.75
C MET A 1 -11.88 32.92 -78.94
N THR A 2 -11.23 32.64 -77.82
CA THR A 2 -10.36 33.38 -76.89
C THR A 2 -9.73 32.29 -76.02
N LYS A 3 -8.40 32.15 -76.01
CA LYS A 3 -7.68 31.28 -75.06
C LYS A 3 -7.69 31.98 -73.70
N LYS A 4 -8.32 31.38 -72.69
CA LYS A 4 -8.23 31.86 -71.29
C LYS A 4 -6.88 31.43 -70.71
N HIS A 5 -6.10 32.41 -70.24
CA HIS A 5 -4.89 32.18 -69.45
C HIS A 5 -5.26 31.88 -68.00
N LEU A 6 -4.67 30.82 -67.47
CA LEU A 6 -4.74 30.42 -66.07
C LEU A 6 -3.68 31.23 -65.32
N ILE A 7 -4.08 32.10 -64.40
CA ILE A 7 -3.18 32.80 -63.49
C ILE A 7 -3.17 32.01 -62.18
N THR A 8 -2.05 31.37 -61.87
CA THR A 8 -1.78 30.73 -60.59
C THR A 8 -1.28 31.80 -59.62
N ILE A 9 -2.09 32.17 -58.62
CA ILE A 9 -1.66 33.00 -57.49
C ILE A 9 -1.22 32.05 -56.37
N LEU A 10 0.08 32.01 -56.11
CA LEU A 10 0.69 31.29 -54.99
C LEU A 10 0.57 32.16 -53.73
N PHE A 11 -0.22 31.73 -52.75
CA PHE A 11 -0.27 32.35 -51.43
C PHE A 11 0.80 31.70 -50.54
N PRO A 12 1.78 32.43 -49.97
CA PRO A 12 2.64 31.86 -48.94
C PRO A 12 1.85 31.84 -47.62
N LEU A 13 1.58 30.65 -47.11
CA LEU A 13 1.03 30.46 -45.77
C LEU A 13 2.15 30.76 -44.78
N LEU A 14 2.12 31.95 -44.17
CA LEU A 14 3.00 32.32 -43.07
C LEU A 14 2.50 31.59 -41.81
N THR A 15 3.05 30.42 -41.49
CA THR A 15 2.82 29.78 -40.20
C THR A 15 3.72 30.44 -39.16
N SER A 16 3.15 31.36 -38.39
CA SER A 16 3.75 31.86 -37.15
C SER A 16 3.78 30.76 -36.11
N ALA A 17 4.94 30.13 -35.93
CA ALA A 17 5.22 29.28 -34.79
C ALA A 17 5.39 30.17 -33.55
N PHE A 18 4.34 30.30 -32.73
CA PHE A 18 4.50 30.73 -31.35
C PHE A 18 5.09 29.55 -30.57
N GLY A 19 6.39 29.59 -30.33
CA GLY A 19 7.06 28.69 -29.42
C GLY A 19 6.72 29.06 -27.98
N ILE A 20 6.01 28.19 -27.28
CA ILE A 20 6.01 28.13 -25.82
C ILE A 20 7.17 27.20 -25.47
N PRO A 21 8.26 27.68 -24.82
CA PRO A 21 9.32 26.79 -24.35
C PRO A 21 8.87 26.21 -23.01
N GLY A 22 7.88 25.33 -23.03
CA GLY A 22 7.73 24.33 -21.98
C GLY A 22 8.47 23.11 -22.49
N LEU A 23 9.68 22.87 -21.97
CA LEU A 23 10.42 21.64 -22.30
C LEU A 23 9.55 20.46 -21.87
N ARG A 24 9.05 19.73 -22.86
CA ARG A 24 8.25 18.53 -22.63
C ARG A 24 9.15 17.44 -22.08
N ALA A 25 8.65 16.73 -21.08
CA ALA A 25 9.19 15.45 -20.63
C ALA A 25 9.75 14.65 -21.82
N GLN A 26 11.02 14.25 -21.74
CA GLN A 26 11.62 13.48 -22.82
C GLN A 26 11.51 11.99 -22.49
N GLN A 27 10.78 11.24 -23.34
CA GLN A 27 10.84 9.78 -23.25
C GLN A 27 12.24 9.30 -23.65
N ILE A 28 12.85 8.48 -22.81
CA ILE A 28 14.17 7.90 -23.06
C ILE A 28 14.10 6.38 -23.22
N PRO A 29 15.02 5.78 -24.02
CA PRO A 29 15.03 4.34 -24.24
C PRO A 29 15.56 3.57 -23.01
N ILE A 30 14.83 2.53 -22.63
CA ILE A 30 15.27 1.52 -21.66
C ILE A 30 16.38 0.67 -22.31
N GLN A 31 17.57 0.66 -21.71
CA GLN A 31 18.75 -0.06 -22.20
C GLN A 31 18.73 -1.54 -21.80
N SER A 32 18.25 -1.84 -20.60
CA SER A 32 18.14 -3.21 -20.11
C SER A 32 16.93 -3.38 -19.20
N TYR A 33 16.36 -4.58 -19.21
CA TYR A 33 15.30 -5.03 -18.34
C TYR A 33 15.77 -6.26 -17.58
N SER A 34 15.61 -6.28 -16.26
CA SER A 34 15.72 -7.47 -15.44
C SER A 34 14.76 -7.39 -14.25
N VAL A 35 14.62 -8.50 -13.53
CA VAL A 35 13.81 -8.59 -12.31
C VAL A 35 14.75 -8.96 -11.17
N ASP A 36 14.66 -8.25 -10.05
CA ASP A 36 15.47 -8.56 -8.87
C ASP A 36 14.91 -9.72 -8.04
N ALA A 37 15.64 -10.12 -7.00
CA ALA A 37 15.24 -11.24 -6.13
C ALA A 37 13.93 -10.98 -5.36
N GLY A 38 13.51 -9.72 -5.22
CA GLY A 38 12.25 -9.34 -4.60
C GLY A 38 11.08 -9.27 -5.57
N GLY A 39 11.29 -9.57 -6.85
CA GLY A 39 10.26 -9.52 -7.89
C GLY A 39 10.02 -8.14 -8.50
N GLN A 40 10.84 -7.14 -8.15
CA GLN A 40 10.73 -5.78 -8.67
C GLN A 40 11.50 -5.63 -9.98
N VAL A 41 11.04 -4.74 -10.85
CA VAL A 41 11.73 -4.42 -12.10
C VAL A 41 13.04 -3.70 -11.83
N ARG A 42 14.04 -3.94 -12.69
CA ARG A 42 15.30 -3.20 -12.75
C ARG A 42 15.50 -2.74 -14.19
N LEU A 43 15.29 -1.45 -14.42
CA LEU A 43 15.45 -0.82 -15.74
C LEU A 43 16.72 0.01 -15.74
N THR A 44 17.64 -0.24 -16.66
CA THR A 44 18.81 0.64 -16.83
C THR A 44 18.53 1.63 -17.95
N VAL A 45 18.81 2.90 -17.70
CA VAL A 45 18.73 3.98 -18.68
C VAL A 45 20.05 4.72 -18.75
N ASN A 46 20.35 5.34 -19.90
CA ASN A 46 21.43 6.33 -19.97
C ASN A 46 21.01 7.55 -19.14
N SER A 47 21.95 8.13 -18.41
CA SER A 47 21.63 9.19 -17.45
C SER A 47 22.78 10.14 -17.18
N THR A 48 22.43 11.33 -16.68
CA THR A 48 23.35 12.27 -16.04
C THR A 48 22.86 12.62 -14.63
N ALA A 49 23.72 13.26 -13.82
CA ALA A 49 23.35 13.77 -12.50
C ALA A 49 22.49 15.05 -12.55
N ASP A 50 22.37 15.67 -13.74
CA ASP A 50 21.60 16.90 -13.94
C ASP A 50 20.11 16.62 -14.25
N HIS A 51 19.71 15.35 -14.25
CA HIS A 51 18.35 14.91 -14.56
C HIS A 51 17.82 13.95 -13.49
N TYR A 52 16.50 13.88 -13.41
CA TYR A 52 15.78 12.84 -12.69
C TYR A 52 14.79 12.16 -13.63
N TYR A 53 14.32 10.98 -13.22
CA TYR A 53 13.52 10.11 -14.06
C TYR A 53 12.25 9.70 -13.35
N LEU A 54 11.14 9.75 -14.06
CA LEU A 54 9.88 9.16 -13.64
C LEU A 54 9.67 7.85 -14.38
N LEU A 55 9.37 6.81 -13.62
CA LEU A 55 8.91 5.55 -14.17
C LEU A 55 7.38 5.57 -14.21
N LYS A 56 6.81 5.40 -15.40
CA LYS A 56 5.38 5.25 -15.61
C LYS A 56 5.04 3.84 -16.07
N ILE A 57 3.85 3.38 -15.68
CA ILE A 57 3.30 2.09 -16.11
C ILE A 57 1.96 2.24 -16.83
N ARG A 58 1.57 1.16 -17.50
CA ARG A 58 0.23 0.90 -18.02
C ARG A 58 -0.16 -0.53 -17.71
N HIS A 59 -1.44 -0.81 -17.46
CA HIS A 59 -1.88 -2.18 -17.17
C HIS A 59 -2.10 -3.03 -18.42
N GLN A 60 -2.43 -2.39 -19.54
CA GLN A 60 -2.71 -3.06 -20.82
C GLN A 60 -1.77 -2.53 -21.91
N PRO A 61 -1.31 -3.37 -22.86
CA PRO A 61 -0.38 -2.95 -23.91
C PRO A 61 -0.89 -1.84 -24.84
N ASP A 62 -2.21 -1.65 -24.92
CA ASP A 62 -2.83 -0.62 -25.77
C ASP A 62 -3.28 0.62 -24.98
N ALA A 63 -3.06 0.64 -23.66
CA ALA A 63 -3.40 1.78 -22.81
C ALA A 63 -2.28 2.84 -22.79
N ASP A 64 -2.68 4.06 -22.43
CA ASP A 64 -1.76 5.17 -22.18
C ASP A 64 -0.94 4.93 -20.90
N PHE A 65 0.28 5.45 -20.87
CA PHE A 65 1.13 5.48 -19.68
C PHE A 65 0.68 6.61 -18.75
N GLN A 66 -0.32 6.33 -17.94
CA GLN A 66 -0.92 7.34 -17.06
C GLN A 66 -0.29 7.34 -15.66
N LEU A 67 0.15 6.20 -15.16
CA LEU A 67 0.47 6.01 -13.75
C LEU A 67 1.97 6.13 -13.47
N PRO A 68 2.44 7.22 -12.83
CA PRO A 68 3.80 7.25 -12.30
C PRO A 68 3.89 6.35 -11.07
N THR A 69 4.95 5.54 -10.99
CA THR A 69 5.14 4.56 -9.92
C THR A 69 6.34 4.88 -9.04
N SER A 70 7.30 5.63 -9.56
CA SER A 70 8.49 6.04 -8.82
C SER A 70 9.22 7.18 -9.52
N MET A 71 10.00 7.91 -8.71
CA MET A 71 10.99 8.89 -9.13
C MET A 71 12.39 8.40 -8.76
N THR A 72 13.39 8.71 -9.57
CA THR A 72 14.80 8.40 -9.25
C THR A 72 15.71 9.53 -9.74
N LEU A 73 16.59 10.02 -8.85
CA LEU A 73 17.63 10.97 -9.23
C LEU A 73 18.69 10.30 -10.10
N GLY A 74 19.16 11.01 -11.11
CA GLY A 74 20.16 10.50 -12.02
C GLY A 74 21.57 10.45 -11.45
N GLN A 75 22.39 9.59 -12.04
CA GLN A 75 23.83 9.56 -11.85
C GLN A 75 24.56 9.57 -13.20
N ALA A 76 25.87 9.85 -13.19
CA ALA A 76 26.66 9.88 -14.41
C ALA A 76 26.70 8.51 -15.12
N GLY A 77 26.45 8.51 -16.43
CA GLY A 77 26.52 7.33 -17.28
C GLY A 77 25.18 6.62 -17.36
N THR A 78 24.85 5.81 -16.37
CA THR A 78 23.61 5.01 -16.35
C THR A 78 22.98 4.96 -14.96
N THR A 79 21.65 4.98 -14.90
CA THR A 79 20.86 4.89 -13.66
C THR A 79 19.99 3.64 -13.73
N THR A 80 19.85 2.93 -12.62
CA THR A 80 18.89 1.83 -12.49
C THR A 80 17.63 2.31 -11.80
N LEU A 81 16.50 2.21 -12.50
CA LEU A 81 15.16 2.54 -12.04
C LEU A 81 14.45 1.27 -11.56
N THR A 82 13.56 1.43 -10.57
CA THR A 82 12.70 0.37 -10.05
C THR A 82 11.38 0.98 -9.57
N GLU A 83 10.39 0.15 -9.23
CA GLU A 83 9.09 0.56 -8.70
C GLU A 83 8.75 -0.26 -7.44
N PRO A 84 7.88 0.20 -6.53
CA PRO A 84 7.64 -0.44 -5.23
C PRO A 84 6.87 -1.77 -5.30
N MET A 85 6.37 -2.18 -6.47
CA MET A 85 5.50 -3.35 -6.66
C MET A 85 6.18 -4.45 -7.50
N ALA A 86 5.51 -5.60 -7.64
CA ALA A 86 5.88 -6.63 -8.60
C ALA A 86 5.94 -6.07 -10.02
N HIS A 87 6.92 -6.56 -10.79
CA HIS A 87 7.16 -6.13 -12.16
C HIS A 87 6.00 -6.46 -13.11
N TYR A 88 5.85 -5.64 -14.14
CA TYR A 88 5.19 -5.97 -15.39
C TYR A 88 6.21 -6.40 -16.45
N PRO A 89 5.78 -6.95 -17.60
CA PRO A 89 6.64 -7.07 -18.78
C PRO A 89 7.16 -5.70 -19.27
N LEU A 90 8.28 -5.69 -20.00
CA LEU A 90 8.99 -4.47 -20.43
C LEU A 90 8.07 -3.47 -21.17
N GLU A 91 7.18 -3.95 -22.02
CA GLU A 91 6.26 -3.13 -22.83
C GLU A 91 5.24 -2.35 -22.01
N HIS A 92 5.14 -2.61 -20.70
CA HIS A 92 4.29 -1.87 -19.77
C HIS A 92 5.01 -0.70 -19.10
N TYR A 93 6.28 -0.43 -19.44
CA TYR A 93 7.05 0.67 -18.86
C TYR A 93 7.34 1.81 -19.84
N GLN A 94 7.29 3.03 -19.31
CA GLN A 94 7.81 4.24 -19.94
C GLN A 94 8.70 4.98 -18.94
N VAL A 95 9.83 5.49 -19.42
CA VAL A 95 10.71 6.35 -18.62
C VAL A 95 10.68 7.75 -19.22
N LEU A 96 10.39 8.73 -18.38
CA LEU A 96 10.45 10.15 -18.71
C LEU A 96 11.64 10.78 -17.97
N GLU A 97 12.43 11.57 -18.69
CA GLU A 97 13.55 12.35 -18.17
C GLU A 97 13.16 13.82 -18.03
N TYR A 98 13.59 14.42 -16.92
CA TYR A 98 13.40 15.84 -16.60
C TYR A 98 14.69 16.46 -16.05
N PRO A 99 15.01 17.71 -16.41
CA PRO A 99 16.16 18.42 -15.86
C PRO A 99 15.93 18.82 -14.40
N VAL A 100 16.90 18.59 -13.52
CA VAL A 100 16.85 19.03 -12.10
C VAL A 100 16.81 20.55 -11.98
N SER A 101 17.33 21.27 -12.97
CA SER A 101 17.33 22.74 -13.01
C SER A 101 15.98 23.36 -13.37
N ASP A 102 15.05 22.58 -13.92
CA ASP A 102 13.70 22.99 -14.32
C ASP A 102 12.73 21.81 -14.06
N PRO A 103 12.52 21.45 -12.78
CA PRO A 103 11.77 20.27 -12.40
C PRO A 103 10.28 20.44 -12.73
N ALA A 104 9.65 19.32 -13.09
CA ALA A 104 8.21 19.21 -13.25
C ALA A 104 7.49 19.16 -11.89
N ASP A 105 6.18 19.34 -11.93
CA ASP A 105 5.21 19.11 -10.85
C ASP A 105 4.31 17.98 -11.34
N SER A 106 4.64 16.74 -10.96
CA SER A 106 4.09 15.53 -11.58
C SER A 106 2.74 15.12 -11.05
N ASP A 107 2.42 15.45 -9.80
CA ASP A 107 1.12 15.22 -9.19
C ASP A 107 0.20 16.45 -9.27
N GLY A 108 0.72 17.60 -9.69
CA GLY A 108 -0.04 18.81 -10.03
C GLY A 108 -0.47 19.62 -8.82
N ASP A 109 0.24 19.52 -7.71
CA ASP A 109 -0.09 20.19 -6.44
C ASP A 109 0.46 21.62 -6.33
N GLY A 110 1.31 22.03 -7.27
CA GLY A 110 1.95 23.34 -7.35
C GLY A 110 3.36 23.41 -6.75
N VAL A 111 3.91 22.31 -6.25
CA VAL A 111 5.30 22.14 -5.80
C VAL A 111 6.03 21.22 -6.78
N ASP A 112 7.30 21.50 -7.06
CA ASP A 112 8.06 20.69 -8.00
C ASP A 112 8.61 19.38 -7.39
N ASP A 113 8.72 18.35 -8.22
CA ASP A 113 9.13 16.99 -7.86
C ASP A 113 10.45 16.95 -7.07
N ILE A 114 11.41 17.82 -7.37
CA ILE A 114 12.72 17.83 -6.73
C ILE A 114 12.60 18.41 -5.32
N THR A 115 11.88 19.51 -5.16
CA THR A 115 11.57 20.08 -3.85
C THR A 115 10.88 19.06 -2.96
N GLU A 116 9.86 18.37 -3.47
CA GLU A 116 9.12 17.37 -2.71
C GLU A 116 9.94 16.14 -2.37
N TYR A 117 10.78 15.65 -3.29
CA TYR A 117 11.69 14.53 -3.06
C TYR A 117 12.60 14.79 -1.84
N TYR A 118 13.09 16.03 -1.69
CA TYR A 118 13.93 16.42 -0.54
C TYR A 118 13.13 16.77 0.72
N ASN A 119 11.80 16.94 0.61
CA ASN A 119 10.90 17.21 1.74
C ASN A 119 10.20 15.95 2.27
N MET A 120 10.48 14.77 1.72
CA MET A 120 10.02 13.50 2.30
C MET A 120 10.41 13.40 3.79
N PRO A 121 9.53 12.87 4.66
CA PRO A 121 8.27 12.20 4.32
C PRO A 121 7.04 13.13 4.24
N ILE A 122 7.20 14.43 4.50
CA ILE A 122 6.08 15.39 4.66
C ILE A 122 5.39 15.67 3.31
N GLN A 123 6.15 15.64 2.22
CA GLN A 123 5.68 15.71 0.84
C GLN A 123 6.16 14.50 0.04
N GLY A 124 5.62 14.30 -1.16
CA GLY A 124 6.00 13.19 -2.02
C GLY A 124 5.70 13.53 -3.48
N PRO A 125 6.67 13.40 -4.42
CA PRO A 125 6.53 13.83 -5.82
C PRO A 125 5.35 13.26 -6.63
N LEU A 126 4.66 12.26 -6.08
CA LEU A 126 3.59 11.51 -6.73
C LEU A 126 2.31 11.52 -5.87
N ASN A 127 2.16 12.52 -5.01
CA ASN A 127 1.06 12.64 -4.06
C ASN A 127 0.74 14.10 -3.71
N ALA A 128 -0.34 14.59 -4.32
CA ALA A 128 -0.79 15.98 -4.22
C ALA A 128 -1.37 16.37 -2.83
N ALA A 129 -1.06 15.61 -1.79
CA ALA A 129 -1.47 15.88 -0.43
C ALA A 129 -0.76 17.13 0.10
N VAL A 130 -1.58 18.09 0.53
CA VAL A 130 -1.06 19.31 1.16
C VAL A 130 -0.29 18.90 2.41
N PRO A 131 0.98 19.32 2.57
CA PRO A 131 1.79 18.89 3.69
C PRO A 131 1.18 19.26 5.04
N VAL A 132 1.25 18.31 5.98
CA VAL A 132 0.81 18.46 7.37
C VAL A 132 1.99 18.26 8.32
N ASP A 133 1.86 18.75 9.56
CA ASP A 133 2.87 18.50 10.58
C ASP A 133 2.99 16.99 10.87
N LEU A 134 4.21 16.51 11.16
CA LEU A 134 4.48 15.08 11.39
C LEU A 134 3.75 14.46 12.59
N ASN A 135 3.27 15.28 13.53
CA ASN A 135 2.42 14.85 14.64
C ASN A 135 0.93 14.72 14.25
N ILE A 136 0.58 15.13 13.03
CA ILE A 136 -0.74 14.94 12.42
C ILE A 136 -0.72 13.73 11.48
N GLY A 137 0.29 13.67 10.62
CA GLY A 137 0.45 12.61 9.64
C GLY A 137 1.58 12.95 8.66
N THR A 138 1.61 12.28 7.52
CA THR A 138 2.64 12.47 6.50
C THR A 138 2.12 12.05 5.12
N ALA A 139 2.72 12.57 4.04
CA ALA A 139 2.35 12.20 2.66
C ALA A 139 3.03 10.90 2.19
N VAL A 140 4.18 10.55 2.75
CA VAL A 140 4.98 9.38 2.36
C VAL A 140 5.41 8.58 3.58
N ILE A 141 5.35 7.25 3.53
CA ILE A 141 6.11 6.41 4.48
C ILE A 141 7.40 5.99 3.80
N ASP A 142 8.49 6.68 4.10
CA ASP A 142 9.80 6.52 3.48
C ASP A 142 10.63 5.38 4.12
N SER A 143 10.23 4.91 5.31
CA SER A 143 10.96 3.90 6.05
C SER A 143 10.06 3.15 7.04
N PHE A 144 10.53 1.98 7.49
CA PHE A 144 9.87 1.25 8.57
C PHE A 144 9.84 2.05 9.88
N THR A 145 10.84 2.89 10.13
CA THR A 145 10.85 3.80 11.29
C THR A 145 9.72 4.82 11.22
N THR A 146 9.43 5.37 10.05
CA THR A 146 8.29 6.27 9.83
C THR A 146 6.97 5.54 10.06
N PHE A 147 6.83 4.31 9.53
CA PHE A 147 5.66 3.47 9.80
C PHE A 147 5.45 3.27 11.31
N GLN A 148 6.50 2.89 12.04
CA GLN A 148 6.43 2.65 13.49
C GLN A 148 6.04 3.89 14.29
N LYS A 149 6.50 5.09 13.88
CA LYS A 149 6.13 6.35 14.54
C LYS A 149 4.64 6.65 14.44
N LEU A 150 4.03 6.35 13.30
CA LEU A 150 2.60 6.58 13.05
C LEU A 150 1.72 5.43 13.55
N SER A 151 2.31 4.27 13.85
CA SER A 151 1.58 3.02 14.06
C SER A 151 1.10 2.85 15.50
N ILE A 152 -0.19 2.61 15.68
CA ILE A 152 -0.77 2.22 16.97
C ILE A 152 -1.02 0.71 17.03
N THR A 153 -0.92 0.15 18.23
CA THR A 153 -1.42 -1.20 18.55
C THR A 153 -2.49 -1.09 19.61
N LYS A 154 -3.67 -1.68 19.35
CA LYS A 154 -4.76 -1.76 20.33
C LYS A 154 -5.10 -3.22 20.59
N GLN A 155 -5.49 -3.50 21.83
CA GLN A 155 -5.95 -4.84 22.21
C GLN A 155 -7.30 -5.17 21.58
N HIS A 156 -8.15 -4.15 21.41
CA HIS A 156 -9.44 -4.29 20.75
C HIS A 156 -9.73 -3.04 19.92
N VAL A 157 -10.15 -3.24 18.67
CA VAL A 157 -10.59 -2.20 17.75
C VAL A 157 -12.02 -2.52 17.33
N GLN A 158 -12.96 -1.76 17.90
CA GLN A 158 -14.38 -1.94 17.63
C GLN A 158 -14.67 -1.87 16.12
N TRP A 159 -15.48 -2.82 15.63
CA TRP A 159 -15.85 -2.96 14.22
C TRP A 159 -14.70 -3.27 13.26
N SER A 160 -13.48 -3.49 13.73
CA SER A 160 -12.33 -3.85 12.90
C SER A 160 -11.45 -4.83 13.68
N GLU A 161 -12.06 -5.89 14.22
CA GLU A 161 -11.43 -6.88 15.10
C GLU A 161 -10.23 -7.59 14.44
N PHE A 162 -10.16 -7.59 13.10
CA PHE A 162 -9.00 -8.04 12.35
C PHE A 162 -7.71 -7.25 12.68
N LEU A 163 -7.82 -6.06 13.30
CA LEU A 163 -6.71 -5.23 13.79
C LEU A 163 -6.26 -5.58 15.22
N ASP A 164 -7.01 -6.41 15.96
CA ASP A 164 -6.74 -6.69 17.37
C ASP A 164 -5.33 -7.27 17.56
N GLY A 165 -4.56 -6.62 18.44
CA GLY A 165 -3.18 -6.98 18.75
C GLY A 165 -2.14 -6.69 17.66
N LYS A 166 -2.53 -6.07 16.54
CA LYS A 166 -1.63 -5.79 15.41
C LYS A 166 -1.25 -4.31 15.37
N GLY A 167 -0.03 -4.03 14.94
CA GLY A 167 0.43 -2.67 14.68
C GLY A 167 -0.09 -2.20 13.33
N TYR A 168 -0.80 -1.08 13.29
CA TYR A 168 -1.33 -0.51 12.06
C TYR A 168 -1.19 1.01 11.97
N VAL A 169 -1.17 1.52 10.74
CA VAL A 169 -1.24 2.95 10.40
C VAL A 169 -2.52 3.19 9.61
N LYS A 170 -3.32 4.17 10.00
CA LYS A 170 -4.49 4.60 9.23
C LYS A 170 -4.06 5.41 8.00
N PHE A 171 -4.77 5.25 6.90
CA PHE A 171 -4.64 6.10 5.72
C PHE A 171 -5.98 6.71 5.33
N ILE A 172 -5.92 7.85 4.63
CA ILE A 172 -7.06 8.47 3.95
C ILE A 172 -6.60 9.03 2.60
N ILE A 173 -7.37 8.78 1.55
CA ILE A 173 -7.16 9.29 0.20
C ILE A 173 -8.38 10.14 -0.14
N VAL A 174 -8.18 11.43 -0.39
CA VAL A 174 -9.23 12.34 -0.87
C VAL A 174 -9.03 12.65 -2.36
N ASP A 175 -10.06 13.21 -2.98
CA ASP A 175 -10.11 13.45 -4.42
C ASP A 175 -9.82 12.18 -5.25
N PHE A 176 -10.25 11.03 -4.73
CA PHE A 176 -9.86 9.70 -5.20
C PHE A 176 -10.16 9.47 -6.69
N HIS A 177 -11.23 10.06 -7.23
CA HIS A 177 -11.62 9.90 -8.64
C HIS A 177 -11.02 10.96 -9.57
N THR A 178 -10.13 11.81 -9.08
CA THR A 178 -9.44 12.84 -9.86
C THR A 178 -8.04 12.38 -10.30
N ASP A 179 -7.39 13.23 -11.09
CA ASP A 179 -5.99 13.08 -11.50
C ASP A 179 -5.00 13.54 -10.40
N GLN A 180 -5.49 14.15 -9.32
CA GLN A 180 -4.70 14.65 -8.18
C GLN A 180 -5.19 14.06 -6.85
N PRO A 181 -5.20 12.73 -6.69
CA PRO A 181 -5.58 12.12 -5.42
C PRO A 181 -4.59 12.54 -4.33
N LYS A 182 -5.11 12.81 -3.14
CA LYS A 182 -4.31 13.25 -1.98
C LYS A 182 -4.32 12.18 -0.91
N LEU A 183 -3.20 11.51 -0.71
CA LEU A 183 -3.01 10.43 0.26
C LEU A 183 -2.33 10.98 1.52
N TYR A 184 -2.93 10.70 2.68
CA TYR A 184 -2.34 10.97 3.98
C TYR A 184 -2.19 9.66 4.76
N PHE A 185 -1.02 9.45 5.34
CA PHE A 185 -0.80 8.47 6.40
C PHE A 185 -0.94 9.18 7.74
N ILE A 186 -1.85 8.70 8.58
CA ILE A 186 -2.30 9.40 9.77
C ILE A 186 -1.47 8.94 10.97
N ASP A 187 -1.05 9.88 11.83
CA ASP A 187 -0.57 9.53 13.17
C ASP A 187 -1.72 8.86 13.93
N SER A 188 -1.66 7.53 14.01
CA SER A 188 -2.75 6.72 14.51
C SER A 188 -2.80 6.69 16.04
N TYR A 189 -1.77 7.23 16.72
CA TYR A 189 -1.80 7.55 18.13
C TYR A 189 -2.55 8.86 18.39
N ALA A 190 -2.30 9.88 17.57
CA ALA A 190 -2.89 11.20 17.75
C ALA A 190 -4.39 11.25 17.42
N TYR A 191 -4.81 10.49 16.39
CA TYR A 191 -6.20 10.49 15.92
C TYR A 191 -6.81 9.12 16.06
N ASP A 192 -7.91 8.99 16.80
CA ASP A 192 -8.57 7.70 16.96
C ASP A 192 -9.36 7.31 15.71
N LEU A 193 -10.20 8.22 15.22
CA LEU A 193 -11.04 8.05 14.04
C LEU A 193 -10.47 8.80 12.83
N HIS A 194 -10.73 8.29 11.62
CA HIS A 194 -10.44 9.05 10.38
C HIS A 194 -11.20 10.39 10.33
N ASP A 195 -12.36 10.47 10.96
CA ASP A 195 -13.17 11.70 11.05
C ASP A 195 -12.50 12.79 11.89
N ASP A 196 -11.75 12.41 12.94
CA ASP A 196 -11.00 13.36 13.76
C ASP A 196 -9.84 13.96 12.96
N PHE A 197 -9.13 13.11 12.21
CA PHE A 197 -8.08 13.56 11.30
C PHE A 197 -8.65 14.46 10.21
N ALA A 198 -9.74 14.04 9.56
CA ALA A 198 -10.38 14.79 8.48
C ALA A 198 -10.71 16.23 8.91
N LYS A 199 -11.31 16.40 10.09
CA LYS A 199 -11.58 17.74 10.67
C LYS A 199 -10.31 18.55 10.91
N ALA A 200 -9.24 17.91 11.39
CA ALA A 200 -7.98 18.59 11.69
C ALA A 200 -7.30 19.14 10.44
N VAL A 201 -7.48 18.48 9.28
CA VAL A 201 -6.88 18.90 8.00
C VAL A 201 -7.89 19.55 7.04
N GLY A 202 -9.11 19.86 7.51
CA GLY A 202 -10.12 20.57 6.72
C GLY A 202 -10.79 19.75 5.61
N ILE A 203 -10.91 18.43 5.79
CA ILE A 203 -11.69 17.56 4.90
C ILE A 203 -13.14 17.52 5.40
N ASP A 204 -14.04 18.19 4.68
CA ASP A 204 -15.41 18.44 5.12
C ASP A 204 -16.36 17.23 5.02
N TYR A 205 -16.15 16.33 4.05
CA TYR A 205 -17.07 15.22 3.79
C TYR A 205 -16.35 13.92 3.41
N LEU A 206 -16.60 12.86 4.19
CA LEU A 206 -16.08 11.50 3.96
C LEU A 206 -17.05 10.67 3.11
N GLY A 207 -17.28 11.11 1.87
CA GLY A 207 -18.14 10.42 0.89
C GLY A 207 -17.40 9.47 -0.04
N ASP A 208 -18.03 9.15 -1.17
CA ASP A 208 -17.51 8.19 -2.14
C ASP A 208 -16.13 8.55 -2.71
N ASN A 209 -15.84 9.86 -2.86
CA ASN A 209 -14.55 10.39 -3.30
C ASN A 209 -13.42 10.23 -2.26
N VAL A 210 -13.70 9.67 -1.09
CA VAL A 210 -12.74 9.47 -0.01
C VAL A 210 -12.60 7.98 0.29
N LYS A 211 -11.39 7.45 0.19
CA LYS A 211 -11.06 6.07 0.57
C LYS A 211 -10.23 6.09 1.85
N LYS A 212 -10.57 5.23 2.81
CA LYS A 212 -9.95 5.22 4.12
C LYS A 212 -9.79 3.81 4.64
N GLY A 213 -8.69 3.56 5.33
CA GLY A 213 -8.37 2.22 5.79
C GLY A 213 -7.16 2.18 6.68
N GLN A 214 -6.55 1.00 6.74
CA GLN A 214 -5.41 0.70 7.58
C GLN A 214 -4.36 -0.08 6.80
N ILE A 215 -3.10 0.18 7.11
CA ILE A 215 -1.95 -0.62 6.70
C ILE A 215 -1.46 -1.35 7.93
N ILE A 216 -1.39 -2.67 7.86
CA ILE A 216 -1.12 -3.57 8.98
C ILE A 216 0.21 -4.27 8.72
N TYR A 217 1.06 -4.33 9.74
CA TYR A 217 2.30 -5.10 9.69
C TYR A 217 2.14 -6.45 10.39
N HIS A 218 2.40 -7.55 9.66
CA HIS A 218 2.39 -8.91 10.19
C HIS A 218 3.82 -9.46 10.26
N PRO A 219 4.48 -9.42 11.44
CA PRO A 219 5.91 -9.68 11.56
C PRO A 219 6.33 -11.14 11.33
N THR A 220 5.39 -12.08 11.41
CA THR A 220 5.67 -13.52 11.33
C THR A 220 5.29 -14.15 9.99
N VAL A 221 4.83 -13.35 9.04
CA VAL A 221 4.33 -13.83 7.74
C VAL A 221 5.34 -13.53 6.66
N LEU A 222 5.59 -14.49 5.78
CA LEU A 222 6.47 -14.31 4.63
C LEU A 222 5.81 -13.36 3.62
N SER A 223 6.54 -12.35 3.17
CA SER A 223 6.08 -11.40 2.16
C SER A 223 6.32 -11.90 0.73
N ASN A 224 5.71 -11.21 -0.24
CA ASN A 224 5.80 -11.57 -1.66
C ASN A 224 7.21 -11.43 -2.24
N ASN A 225 8.09 -10.65 -1.58
CA ASN A 225 9.49 -10.51 -1.96
C ASN A 225 10.41 -11.57 -1.28
N GLY A 226 9.84 -12.50 -0.51
CA GLY A 226 10.56 -13.58 0.16
C GLY A 226 11.18 -13.21 1.51
N THR A 227 10.98 -11.99 2.01
CA THR A 227 11.44 -11.57 3.35
C THR A 227 10.38 -11.84 4.42
N LEU A 228 10.81 -12.11 5.65
CA LEU A 228 9.91 -12.26 6.80
C LEU A 228 9.38 -10.89 7.25
N GLY A 229 8.08 -10.83 7.51
CA GLY A 229 7.35 -9.61 7.82
C GLY A 229 6.66 -9.06 6.57
N THR A 230 5.33 -9.00 6.58
CA THR A 230 4.54 -8.51 5.44
C THR A 230 3.65 -7.33 5.80
N PHE A 231 3.51 -6.37 4.88
CA PHE A 231 2.49 -5.32 5.01
C PHE A 231 1.25 -5.72 4.25
N THR A 232 0.11 -5.34 4.82
CA THR A 232 -1.17 -5.47 4.14
C THR A 232 -1.96 -4.20 4.26
N PHE A 233 -2.93 -3.97 3.38
CA PHE A 233 -3.92 -2.92 3.57
C PHE A 233 -5.34 -3.47 3.53
N ASN A 234 -6.23 -2.83 4.28
CA ASN A 234 -7.67 -3.06 4.27
C ASN A 234 -8.42 -1.73 4.43
N TYR A 235 -9.73 -1.72 4.21
CA TYR A 235 -10.58 -0.55 4.37
C TYR A 235 -11.18 -0.46 5.77
N SER A 236 -11.59 0.75 6.14
CA SER A 236 -12.26 0.98 7.42
C SER A 236 -13.53 0.11 7.52
N ASN A 237 -13.72 -0.54 8.67
CA ASN A 237 -14.78 -1.51 8.96
C ASN A 237 -14.68 -2.86 8.21
N GLY A 238 -13.63 -3.10 7.43
CA GLY A 238 -13.36 -4.42 6.85
C GLY A 238 -14.05 -4.71 5.51
N HIS A 239 -14.90 -3.80 5.01
CA HIS A 239 -15.69 -4.04 3.79
C HIS A 239 -14.85 -3.87 2.52
N GLY A 240 -15.16 -4.67 1.50
CA GLY A 240 -14.49 -4.63 0.21
C GLY A 240 -14.83 -3.40 -0.62
N GLN A 241 -14.13 -3.27 -1.75
CA GLN A 241 -14.45 -2.33 -2.83
C GLN A 241 -14.31 -3.07 -4.16
N ASP A 242 -14.85 -2.49 -5.23
CA ASP A 242 -14.64 -2.98 -6.59
C ASP A 242 -13.14 -3.00 -6.96
N PHE A 243 -12.75 -3.96 -7.78
CA PHE A 243 -11.36 -4.19 -8.16
C PHE A 243 -10.62 -2.92 -8.58
N GLU A 244 -11.22 -2.05 -9.39
CA GLU A 244 -10.58 -0.82 -9.88
C GLU A 244 -10.27 0.16 -8.74
N VAL A 245 -11.10 0.19 -7.70
CA VAL A 245 -10.86 0.99 -6.49
C VAL A 245 -9.72 0.37 -5.69
N VAL A 246 -9.71 -0.96 -5.53
CA VAL A 246 -8.61 -1.67 -4.85
C VAL A 246 -7.29 -1.48 -5.58
N GLN A 247 -7.28 -1.55 -6.91
CA GLN A 247 -6.10 -1.35 -7.74
C GLN A 247 -5.53 0.06 -7.57
N LYS A 248 -6.36 1.10 -7.72
CA LYS A 248 -5.92 2.48 -7.55
C LYS A 248 -5.43 2.76 -6.12
N CYS A 249 -6.11 2.23 -5.09
CA CYS A 249 -5.64 2.33 -3.71
C CYS A 249 -4.27 1.66 -3.52
N TYR A 250 -4.13 0.41 -3.98
CA TYR A 250 -2.88 -0.35 -3.88
C TYR A 250 -1.71 0.40 -4.53
N GLU A 251 -1.93 0.96 -5.71
CA GLU A 251 -0.90 1.68 -6.48
C GLU A 251 -0.52 3.01 -5.82
N LEU A 252 -1.50 3.77 -5.33
CA LEU A 252 -1.25 5.02 -4.58
C LEU A 252 -0.49 4.76 -3.27
N LEU A 253 -0.90 3.72 -2.52
CA LEU A 253 -0.21 3.33 -1.29
C LEU A 253 1.22 2.88 -1.59
N ALA A 254 1.41 2.00 -2.58
CA ALA A 254 2.74 1.50 -2.92
C ALA A 254 3.68 2.60 -3.41
N ALA A 255 3.22 3.49 -4.31
CA ALA A 255 4.00 4.62 -4.81
C ALA A 255 4.48 5.56 -3.69
N ASN A 256 3.68 5.69 -2.62
CA ASN A 256 3.96 6.53 -1.45
C ASN A 256 4.50 5.75 -0.24
N MET A 257 4.90 4.50 -0.45
CA MET A 257 5.61 3.67 0.53
C MET A 257 6.87 3.04 -0.10
N PRO A 258 7.82 3.82 -0.63
CA PRO A 258 8.90 3.30 -1.50
C PRO A 258 9.80 2.24 -0.83
N PHE A 259 9.83 2.15 0.51
CA PHE A 259 10.63 1.16 1.23
C PHE A 259 10.06 -0.28 1.22
N ILE A 260 8.80 -0.47 0.80
CA ILE A 260 8.13 -1.79 0.92
C ILE A 260 8.76 -2.86 0.02
N ARG A 261 9.29 -2.49 -1.15
CA ARG A 261 9.98 -3.41 -2.05
C ARG A 261 9.17 -4.67 -2.41
N ASN A 262 8.04 -4.52 -3.08
CA ASN A 262 7.08 -5.60 -3.40
C ASN A 262 6.54 -6.32 -2.13
N ASN A 263 6.35 -5.56 -1.05
CA ASN A 263 5.83 -6.06 0.22
C ASN A 263 4.58 -5.28 0.64
N LEU A 264 3.52 -5.41 -0.15
CA LEU A 264 2.19 -4.95 0.23
C LEU A 264 1.19 -5.91 -0.41
N SER A 265 0.24 -6.41 0.38
CA SER A 265 -0.87 -7.24 -0.11
C SER A 265 -2.21 -6.62 0.24
N TYR A 266 -3.24 -6.88 -0.57
CA TYR A 266 -4.61 -6.62 -0.17
C TYR A 266 -5.06 -7.68 0.84
N PHE A 267 -5.55 -7.24 2.00
CA PHE A 267 -5.94 -8.13 3.08
C PHE A 267 -7.39 -8.58 2.94
N ILE A 268 -7.63 -9.88 2.87
CA ILE A 268 -8.97 -10.46 2.79
C ILE A 268 -9.34 -11.00 4.16
N THR A 269 -10.46 -10.53 4.67
CA THR A 269 -11.12 -10.96 5.91
C THR A 269 -12.49 -11.54 5.55
N GLU A 270 -13.19 -12.11 6.52
CA GLU A 270 -14.57 -12.55 6.33
C GLU A 270 -15.49 -11.44 5.76
N ARG A 271 -15.21 -10.17 6.07
CA ARG A 271 -16.08 -9.03 5.68
C ARG A 271 -15.93 -8.53 4.24
N ASN A 272 -14.89 -8.96 3.53
CA ASN A 272 -14.66 -8.56 2.13
C ASN A 272 -14.42 -9.74 1.19
N GLU A 273 -14.70 -10.96 1.65
CA GLU A 273 -14.53 -12.16 0.84
C GLU A 273 -15.50 -12.19 -0.34
N ASP A 274 -16.74 -11.71 -0.16
CA ASP A 274 -17.74 -11.64 -1.23
C ASP A 274 -17.32 -10.71 -2.38
N GLU A 275 -16.80 -9.53 -2.07
CA GLU A 275 -16.27 -8.59 -3.07
C GLU A 275 -15.03 -9.15 -3.77
N TYR A 276 -14.12 -9.78 -3.01
CA TYR A 276 -12.97 -10.47 -3.60
C TYR A 276 -13.41 -11.60 -4.53
N ALA A 277 -14.37 -12.44 -4.12
CA ALA A 277 -14.86 -13.57 -4.89
C ALA A 277 -15.55 -13.12 -6.19
N ARG A 278 -16.31 -12.02 -6.13
CA ARG A 278 -16.94 -11.40 -7.30
C ARG A 278 -15.90 -10.99 -8.35
N ASP A 279 -14.79 -10.40 -7.91
CA ASP A 279 -13.76 -9.84 -8.80
C ASP A 279 -12.50 -10.74 -8.91
N GLN A 280 -12.59 -12.01 -8.49
CA GLN A 280 -11.44 -12.92 -8.34
C GLN A 280 -10.60 -13.04 -9.61
N ALA A 281 -11.25 -13.12 -10.77
CA ALA A 281 -10.56 -13.20 -12.05
C ALA A 281 -9.74 -11.95 -12.37
N LEU A 282 -10.20 -10.77 -11.95
CA LEU A 282 -9.45 -9.52 -12.12
C LEU A 282 -8.22 -9.50 -11.22
N PHE A 283 -8.37 -9.91 -9.95
CA PHE A 283 -7.23 -10.05 -9.03
C PHE A 283 -6.19 -11.04 -9.53
N GLN A 284 -6.60 -12.23 -10.00
CA GLN A 284 -5.70 -13.24 -10.55
C GLN A 284 -4.94 -12.78 -11.82
N ASN A 285 -5.53 -11.86 -12.59
CA ASN A 285 -4.89 -11.27 -13.77
C ASN A 285 -4.18 -9.94 -13.47
N SER A 286 -4.12 -9.54 -12.20
CA SER A 286 -3.43 -8.35 -11.73
C SER A 286 -2.11 -8.70 -11.06
N ARG A 287 -1.31 -7.67 -10.74
CA ARG A 287 -0.10 -7.81 -9.92
C ARG A 287 -0.36 -7.62 -8.42
N ILE A 288 -1.61 -7.46 -8.00
CA ILE A 288 -1.98 -7.17 -6.61
C ILE A 288 -1.88 -8.47 -5.80
N PRO A 289 -0.95 -8.58 -4.85
CA PRO A 289 -0.85 -9.77 -4.02
C PRO A 289 -2.01 -9.82 -3.02
N ILE A 290 -2.51 -11.00 -2.74
CA ILE A 290 -3.63 -11.24 -1.83
C ILE A 290 -3.12 -11.99 -0.60
N LEU A 291 -3.54 -11.56 0.60
CA LEU A 291 -3.30 -12.30 1.83
C LEU A 291 -4.63 -12.51 2.54
N PHE A 292 -5.02 -13.76 2.78
CA PHE A 292 -6.20 -14.06 3.57
C PHE A 292 -5.88 -14.03 5.06
N GLU A 293 -6.84 -13.60 5.86
CA GLU A 293 -6.78 -13.67 7.31
C GLU A 293 -6.56 -15.12 7.78
N THR A 294 -7.13 -16.10 7.10
CA THR A 294 -6.91 -17.53 7.36
C THR A 294 -5.45 -17.94 7.20
N ASP A 295 -4.71 -17.33 6.27
CA ASP A 295 -3.30 -17.66 6.01
C ASP A 295 -2.38 -17.13 7.11
N LEU A 296 -2.79 -16.07 7.83
CA LEU A 296 -2.05 -15.57 8.99
C LEU A 296 -2.00 -16.61 10.12
N PHE A 297 -3.06 -17.40 10.24
CA PHE A 297 -3.23 -18.39 11.31
C PHE A 297 -2.80 -19.79 10.89
N ALA A 298 -2.72 -20.08 9.58
CA ALA A 298 -2.38 -21.39 9.03
C ALA A 298 -0.96 -21.88 9.38
N GLY A 299 -0.06 -21.00 9.82
CA GLY A 299 1.30 -21.33 10.25
C GLY A 299 1.54 -21.28 11.77
N ILE A 300 0.50 -21.09 12.59
CA ILE A 300 0.62 -21.03 14.04
C ILE A 300 0.26 -22.41 14.62
N ASP A 301 1.27 -23.29 14.74
CA ASP A 301 1.10 -24.61 15.37
C ASP A 301 0.78 -24.50 16.86
N TYR A 302 1.22 -23.41 17.51
CA TYR A 302 1.06 -23.16 18.93
C TYR A 302 1.18 -21.67 19.26
N TRP A 303 0.25 -21.15 20.06
CA TRP A 303 0.28 -19.77 20.56
C TRP A 303 0.27 -19.77 22.10
N GLY A 304 1.45 -19.70 22.70
CA GLY A 304 1.62 -19.72 24.15
C GLY A 304 1.30 -18.37 24.78
N LEU A 305 0.09 -18.20 25.32
CA LEU A 305 -0.37 -16.95 25.95
C LEU A 305 0.15 -16.76 27.38
N ASN A 306 -0.08 -17.73 28.28
CA ASN A 306 0.42 -17.74 29.66
C ASN A 306 1.50 -18.79 29.83
N GLN A 307 2.72 -18.44 29.43
CA GLN A 307 3.85 -19.36 29.45
C GLN A 307 4.33 -19.57 30.89
N ALA A 308 4.14 -20.79 31.40
CA ALA A 308 4.64 -21.27 32.67
C ALA A 308 5.01 -22.75 32.55
N GLU A 309 5.76 -23.27 33.52
CA GLU A 309 6.14 -24.69 33.56
C GLU A 309 5.22 -25.45 34.52
N GLY A 310 4.67 -26.57 34.04
CA GLY A 310 3.80 -27.47 34.80
C GLY A 310 3.91 -28.89 34.29
N TYR A 311 3.44 -29.85 35.09
CA TYR A 311 3.36 -31.26 34.70
C TYR A 311 2.06 -31.87 35.20
N GLY A 312 1.54 -32.85 34.46
CA GLY A 312 0.24 -33.44 34.75
C GLY A 312 -0.16 -34.54 33.76
N TYR A 313 -1.36 -35.07 33.93
CA TYR A 313 -1.95 -36.05 33.02
C TYR A 313 -2.64 -35.34 31.86
N PHE A 314 -2.26 -35.66 30.63
CA PHE A 314 -2.87 -35.03 29.46
C PHE A 314 -4.23 -35.65 29.13
N HIS A 315 -5.29 -34.84 29.14
CA HIS A 315 -6.65 -35.26 28.81
C HIS A 315 -7.29 -34.31 27.80
N GLN A 316 -7.84 -34.85 26.72
CA GLN A 316 -8.84 -34.14 25.93
C GLN A 316 -10.19 -34.27 26.64
N ILE A 317 -10.88 -33.15 26.84
CA ILE A 317 -12.05 -33.08 27.72
C ILE A 317 -13.19 -32.28 27.09
N SER A 318 -14.43 -32.71 27.31
CA SER A 318 -15.65 -32.01 26.90
C SER A 318 -16.04 -30.90 27.88
N LEU A 319 -17.01 -30.04 27.51
CA LEU A 319 -17.45 -28.94 28.37
C LEU A 319 -18.20 -29.42 29.63
N GLU A 320 -18.71 -30.65 29.61
CA GLU A 320 -19.49 -31.27 30.68
C GLU A 320 -18.62 -32.01 31.71
N GLU A 321 -17.34 -32.24 31.40
CA GLU A 321 -16.41 -32.96 32.26
C GLU A 321 -15.61 -32.02 33.16
N ILE A 322 -15.30 -32.48 34.38
CA ILE A 322 -14.60 -31.68 35.39
C ILE A 322 -13.17 -32.20 35.52
N PRO A 323 -12.15 -31.44 35.08
CA PRO A 323 -10.76 -31.87 35.19
C PRO A 323 -10.22 -31.77 36.62
N GLY A 324 -9.22 -32.60 36.92
CA GLY A 324 -8.49 -32.57 38.17
C GLY A 324 -7.35 -31.55 38.19
N ALA A 325 -6.90 -31.18 39.39
CA ALA A 325 -5.81 -30.22 39.59
C ALA A 325 -4.44 -30.67 39.06
N ARG A 326 -4.30 -31.93 38.65
CA ARG A 326 -3.08 -32.50 38.05
C ARG A 326 -3.25 -32.77 36.56
N ASP A 327 -4.34 -32.33 35.95
CA ASP A 327 -4.57 -32.59 34.53
C ASP A 327 -4.02 -31.44 33.69
N ILE A 328 -3.52 -31.76 32.50
CA ILE A 328 -3.27 -30.82 31.42
C ILE A 328 -4.38 -31.06 30.41
N VAL A 329 -5.26 -30.08 30.23
CA VAL A 329 -6.50 -30.27 29.47
C VAL A 329 -6.42 -29.68 28.07
N LEU A 330 -6.98 -30.39 27.09
CA LEU A 330 -7.27 -29.87 25.75
C LEU A 330 -8.79 -29.73 25.57
N TYR A 331 -9.26 -28.49 25.37
CA TYR A 331 -10.64 -28.22 24.97
C TYR A 331 -10.74 -27.92 23.48
N GLU A 332 -11.70 -28.54 22.80
CA GLU A 332 -11.95 -28.25 21.38
C GLU A 332 -12.85 -27.03 21.14
N THR A 333 -13.45 -26.51 22.20
CA THR A 333 -14.31 -25.31 22.21
C THR A 333 -14.03 -24.49 23.48
N LEU A 334 -14.55 -23.26 23.55
CA LEU A 334 -14.29 -22.35 24.67
C LEU A 334 -15.07 -22.75 25.94
N PRO A 335 -14.39 -23.12 27.04
CA PRO A 335 -15.09 -23.48 28.28
C PRO A 335 -15.53 -22.25 29.07
N ASN A 336 -16.79 -22.23 29.54
CA ASN A 336 -17.32 -21.12 30.34
C ASN A 336 -16.72 -21.05 31.76
N SER A 337 -16.23 -22.17 32.29
CA SER A 337 -15.62 -22.29 33.61
C SER A 337 -14.32 -23.05 33.55
N LEU A 338 -13.34 -22.62 34.34
CA LEU A 338 -12.02 -23.24 34.41
C LEU A 338 -11.68 -23.60 35.84
N PRO A 339 -11.84 -24.88 36.21
CA PRO A 339 -11.27 -25.41 37.45
C PRO A 339 -9.74 -25.30 37.43
N ARG A 340 -9.11 -25.38 38.61
CA ARG A 340 -7.66 -25.41 38.71
C ARG A 340 -7.13 -26.67 38.03
N VAL A 341 -6.18 -26.52 37.13
CA VAL A 341 -5.52 -27.59 36.36
C VAL A 341 -4.01 -27.35 36.30
N GLY A 342 -3.26 -28.35 35.87
CA GLY A 342 -1.81 -28.28 35.66
C GLY A 342 -1.39 -27.61 34.34
N GLY A 343 -2.32 -27.46 33.39
CA GLY A 343 -2.14 -26.72 32.14
C GLY A 343 -3.41 -26.71 31.28
N ILE A 344 -3.57 -25.72 30.41
CA ILE A 344 -4.73 -25.58 29.51
C ILE A 344 -4.24 -25.38 28.08
N MET A 345 -4.84 -26.14 27.17
CA MET A 345 -4.74 -25.97 25.72
C MET A 345 -6.14 -25.87 25.13
N THR A 346 -6.30 -25.08 24.09
CA THR A 346 -7.55 -24.99 23.32
C THR A 346 -7.24 -25.15 21.83
N SER A 347 -8.07 -25.89 21.09
CA SER A 347 -7.93 -25.95 19.62
C SER A 347 -8.46 -24.69 18.93
N VAL A 348 -9.33 -23.94 19.60
CA VAL A 348 -9.78 -22.61 19.17
C VAL A 348 -8.72 -21.58 19.54
N LEU A 349 -8.36 -20.73 18.59
CA LEU A 349 -7.45 -19.60 18.82
C LEU A 349 -7.95 -18.75 19.98
N GLN A 350 -7.01 -18.40 20.87
CA GLN A 350 -7.26 -17.54 22.02
C GLN A 350 -6.49 -16.24 21.84
N THR A 351 -7.09 -15.16 22.32
CA THR A 351 -6.41 -13.88 22.45
C THR A 351 -5.82 -13.73 23.85
N PRO A 352 -4.80 -12.87 24.05
CA PRO A 352 -4.25 -12.59 25.39
C PRO A 352 -5.28 -12.13 26.44
N LEU A 353 -6.45 -11.65 26.01
CA LEU A 353 -7.53 -11.21 26.88
C LEU A 353 -8.70 -12.18 26.97
N SER A 354 -8.61 -13.37 26.38
CA SER A 354 -9.67 -14.35 26.53
C SER A 354 -9.87 -14.67 28.02
N HIS A 355 -11.11 -14.91 28.45
CA HIS A 355 -11.38 -15.22 29.86
C HIS A 355 -10.66 -16.51 30.29
N VAL A 356 -10.34 -17.39 29.32
CA VAL A 356 -9.50 -18.57 29.52
C VAL A 356 -8.09 -18.14 29.89
N ASN A 357 -7.48 -17.26 29.09
CA ASN A 357 -6.16 -16.75 29.36
C ASN A 357 -6.09 -15.91 30.63
N LEU A 358 -7.08 -15.06 30.92
CA LEU A 358 -7.05 -14.24 32.14
C LEU A 358 -7.20 -15.06 33.43
N ARG A 359 -7.66 -16.32 33.34
CA ARG A 359 -7.87 -17.23 34.48
C ARG A 359 -6.81 -18.32 34.62
N ALA A 360 -6.12 -18.67 33.54
CA ALA A 360 -5.04 -19.65 33.51
C ALA A 360 -3.79 -19.11 34.21
#